data_AF-A0A9D8NX43-F1
#
_entry.id   AF-A0A9D8NX43-F1
#
_cell.length_a   1.000
_cell.length_b   1.000
_cell.length_c   1.000
_cell.angle_alpha   90.00
_cell.angle_beta   90.00
_cell.angle_gamma   90.00
#
_symmetry.space_group_name_H-M   'P 1'
#
loop_
_entity.id
_entity.type
_entity.pdbx_description
1 polymer ?
#
loop_
_entity_poly.entity_id
_entity_poly.type
_entity_poly.pdbx_seq_one_letter_code
_entity_poly.pdbx_strand_id
1 'polypeptide(L)'
;MRTSVAWINDYLDPRADAEEQAAVLTRVGLAFDGREALADGDTAQEIETTSNRGDCLSHLGLAREVAAASGRRLKAPAASLPQGSKRAADSVRVSVEDTIGCPRYTARIVRGVKVGPSPEWMQARLRAIGQIPRNNLVDCTNFVLFEMGQPTHVFDLATLKG
;
A
#
# COMPACT_ATOMS: atom_id res chain seq x y z
N MET A 1 -6.87 10.17 7.48
CA MET A 1 -5.95 9.04 7.24
C MET A 1 -4.55 9.51 7.55
N ARG A 2 -3.85 8.82 8.44
CA ARG A 2 -2.44 9.07 8.74
C ARG A 2 -1.54 8.53 7.62
N THR A 3 -0.67 9.37 7.07
CA THR A 3 0.19 9.06 5.92
C THR A 3 1.63 9.49 6.14
N SER A 4 2.55 8.96 5.35
CA SER A 4 3.98 9.32 5.37
C SER A 4 4.36 10.16 4.15
N VAL A 5 5.01 11.30 4.37
CA VAL A 5 5.55 12.17 3.31
C VAL A 5 6.60 11.44 2.49
N ALA A 6 7.51 10.71 3.16
CA ALA A 6 8.55 9.95 2.47
C ALA A 6 7.95 8.80 1.65
N TRP A 7 6.87 8.15 2.10
CA TRP A 7 6.21 7.08 1.36
C TRP A 7 5.49 7.61 0.12
N ILE A 8 4.77 8.73 0.21
CA ILE A 8 4.21 9.40 -0.97
C ILE A 8 5.34 9.73 -1.97
N ASN A 9 6.48 10.22 -1.47
CA ASN A 9 7.65 10.56 -2.27
C ASN A 9 8.38 9.38 -2.92
N ASP A 10 8.17 8.15 -2.44
CA ASP A 10 8.70 6.96 -3.13
C ASP A 10 8.13 6.87 -4.55
N TYR A 11 6.91 7.39 -4.77
CA TYR A 11 6.22 7.42 -6.06
C TYR A 11 6.27 8.78 -6.79
N LEU A 12 6.91 9.81 -6.24
CA LEU A 12 7.01 11.13 -6.88
C LEU A 12 8.40 11.42 -7.45
N ASP A 13 8.44 12.03 -8.63
CA ASP A 13 9.66 12.50 -9.30
C ASP A 13 9.41 13.82 -10.04
N PRO A 14 10.02 14.95 -9.63
CA PRO A 14 10.81 15.12 -8.41
C PRO A 14 9.95 14.93 -7.15
N ARG A 15 10.62 14.73 -6.00
CA ARG A 15 9.96 14.67 -4.69
C ARG A 15 9.32 16.02 -4.34
N ALA A 16 8.34 15.99 -3.45
CA ALA A 16 7.71 17.16 -2.84
C ALA A 16 7.98 17.16 -1.34
N ASP A 17 8.32 18.31 -0.75
CA ASP A 17 8.43 18.39 0.70
C ASP A 17 7.05 18.30 1.39
N ALA A 18 7.04 18.26 2.72
CA ALA A 18 5.81 18.10 3.50
C ALA A 18 4.82 19.26 3.32
N GLU A 19 5.32 20.49 3.15
CA GLU A 19 4.49 21.68 2.98
C GLU A 19 3.88 21.72 1.58
N GLU A 20 4.68 21.40 0.55
CA GLU A 20 4.19 21.25 -0.82
C GLU A 20 3.12 20.16 -0.92
N GLN A 21 3.34 18.98 -0.34
CA GLN A 21 2.35 17.90 -0.35
C GLN A 21 1.04 18.35 0.31
N ALA A 22 1.10 18.95 1.49
CA ALA A 22 -0.09 19.43 2.20
C ALA A 22 -0.86 20.49 1.40
N ALA A 23 -0.16 21.47 0.84
CA ALA A 23 -0.76 22.54 0.05
C ALA A 23 -1.43 21.99 -1.22
N VAL A 24 -0.76 21.07 -1.93
CA VAL A 24 -1.30 20.46 -3.16
C VAL A 24 -2.52 19.59 -2.84
N LEU A 25 -2.43 18.73 -1.82
CA LEU A 25 -3.54 17.86 -1.41
C LEU A 25 -4.77 18.68 -0.96
N THR A 26 -4.55 19.75 -0.20
CA THR A 26 -5.62 20.69 0.20
C THR A 26 -6.29 21.32 -1.02
N ARG A 27 -5.51 21.76 -2.00
CA ARG A 27 -6.02 22.38 -3.23
C ARG A 27 -6.89 21.43 -4.07
N VAL A 28 -6.62 20.13 -4.04
CA VAL A 28 -7.44 19.11 -4.74
C VAL A 28 -8.61 18.59 -3.90
N GLY A 29 -8.90 19.24 -2.76
CA GLY A 29 -10.04 18.95 -1.92
C GLY A 29 -9.83 17.85 -0.88
N LEU A 30 -8.58 17.52 -0.55
CA LEU A 30 -8.23 16.60 0.54
C LEU A 30 -7.77 17.43 1.74
N ALA A 31 -8.58 17.49 2.79
CA ALA A 31 -8.30 18.38 3.91
C ALA A 31 -7.08 17.91 4.69
N PHE A 32 -6.12 18.81 4.90
CA PHE A 32 -4.96 18.58 5.74
C PHE A 32 -5.30 18.98 7.18
N ASP A 33 -5.20 18.04 8.11
CA ASP A 33 -5.56 18.24 9.51
C ASP A 33 -4.32 18.41 10.41
N GLY A 34 -3.16 17.88 10.01
CA GLY A 34 -1.94 18.10 10.77
C GLY A 34 -0.73 17.32 10.27
N ARG A 35 0.43 17.57 10.90
CA ARG A 35 1.67 16.83 10.68
C ARG A 35 2.47 16.63 11.96
N GLU A 36 3.27 15.58 11.96
CA GLU A 36 4.15 15.20 13.07
C GLU A 36 5.51 14.78 12.52
N ALA A 37 6.58 15.33 13.08
CA ALA A 37 7.94 14.90 12.76
C ALA A 37 8.26 13.57 13.47
N LEU A 38 8.81 12.61 12.74
CA LEU A 38 9.13 11.29 13.25
C LEU A 38 10.64 11.19 13.58
N ALA A 39 10.96 10.26 14.48
CA ALA A 39 12.34 10.07 14.97
C ALA A 39 13.33 9.61 13.87
N ASP A 40 12.84 9.03 12.78
CA ASP A 40 13.64 8.61 11.62
C ASP A 40 13.78 9.70 10.54
N GLY A 41 13.30 10.91 10.82
CA GLY A 41 13.37 12.07 9.93
C GLY A 41 12.25 12.14 8.89
N ASP A 42 11.32 11.18 8.88
CA ASP A 42 10.09 11.28 8.08
C ASP A 42 9.07 12.23 8.75
N THR A 43 8.03 12.59 8.01
CA THR A 43 6.90 13.39 8.50
C THR A 43 5.61 12.63 8.28
N ALA A 44 4.89 12.36 9.35
CA ALA A 44 3.52 11.88 9.28
C ALA A 44 2.57 13.06 9.01
N GLN A 45 1.52 12.83 8.23
CA GLN A 45 0.47 13.79 7.92
C GLN A 45 -0.90 13.17 8.15
N GLU A 46 -1.87 13.96 8.58
CA GLU A 46 -3.27 13.55 8.66
C GLU A 46 -4.04 14.20 7.50
N ILE A 47 -4.52 13.37 6.58
CA ILE A 47 -5.26 13.79 5.39
C ILE A 47 -6.67 13.21 5.46
N GLU A 48 -7.68 14.07 5.47
CA GLU A 48 -9.08 13.64 5.39
C GLU A 48 -9.51 13.44 3.94
N THR A 49 -10.12 12.29 3.69
CA THR A 49 -10.68 11.90 2.39
C THR A 49 -12.19 11.88 2.48
N THR A 50 -12.87 12.47 1.50
CA THR A 50 -14.33 12.37 1.39
C THR A 50 -14.76 10.97 0.92
N SER A 51 -15.99 10.57 1.21
CA SER A 51 -16.50 9.21 0.94
C SER A 51 -16.49 8.81 -0.55
N ASN A 52 -16.46 9.79 -1.47
CA ASN A 52 -16.38 9.58 -2.91
C ASN A 52 -14.94 9.47 -3.44
N ARG A 53 -13.91 9.60 -2.58
CA ARG A 53 -12.48 9.59 -2.94
C ARG A 53 -11.76 8.36 -2.43
N GLY A 54 -12.31 7.18 -2.72
CA GLY A 54 -11.69 5.90 -2.37
C GLY A 54 -10.32 5.69 -3.02
N ASP A 55 -10.07 6.35 -4.15
CA ASP A 55 -8.78 6.40 -4.84
C ASP A 55 -7.65 7.00 -3.97
N CYS A 56 -7.98 7.85 -2.99
CA CYS A 56 -7.04 8.54 -2.11
C CYS A 56 -6.82 7.85 -0.76
N LEU A 57 -7.37 6.65 -0.55
CA LEU A 57 -7.17 5.85 0.67
C LEU A 57 -5.84 5.08 0.68
N SER A 58 -4.86 5.52 -0.11
CA SER A 58 -3.55 4.88 -0.24
C SER A 58 -2.45 5.88 -0.61
N HIS A 59 -1.20 5.55 -0.31
CA HIS A 59 -0.05 6.42 -0.61
C HIS A 59 0.16 6.60 -2.11
N LEU A 60 -0.08 5.56 -2.93
CA LEU A 60 -0.02 5.66 -4.39
C LEU A 60 -1.15 6.55 -4.93
N GLY A 61 -2.33 6.49 -4.32
CA GLY A 61 -3.45 7.37 -4.62
C GLY A 61 -3.13 8.84 -4.39
N LEU A 62 -2.62 9.16 -3.20
CA LEU A 62 -2.19 10.51 -2.85
C LEU A 62 -1.03 11.00 -3.72
N ALA A 63 -0.05 10.14 -3.99
CA ALA A 63 1.04 10.46 -4.92
C ALA A 63 0.52 10.75 -6.33
N ARG A 64 -0.52 10.05 -6.80
CA ARG A 64 -1.17 10.34 -8.08
C ARG A 64 -1.78 11.74 -8.10
N GLU A 65 -2.47 12.14 -7.04
CA GLU A 65 -3.04 13.48 -6.91
C GLU A 65 -1.95 14.56 -6.91
N VAL A 66 -0.91 14.38 -6.10
CA VAL A 66 0.21 15.32 -6.03
C VAL A 66 0.89 15.42 -7.40
N ALA A 67 1.14 14.29 -8.07
CA ALA A 67 1.74 14.27 -9.41
C ALA A 67 0.90 15.04 -10.43
N ALA A 68 -0.39 14.71 -10.53
CA ALA A 68 -1.30 15.33 -11.48
C ALA A 68 -1.46 16.85 -11.24
N ALA A 69 -1.60 17.26 -9.98
CA ALA A 69 -1.87 18.66 -9.64
C ALA A 69 -0.62 19.56 -9.61
N SER A 70 0.58 18.99 -9.66
CA SER A 70 1.85 19.75 -9.63
C SER A 70 2.77 19.51 -10.82
N GLY A 71 2.35 18.70 -11.80
CA GLY A 71 3.14 18.39 -12.99
C GLY A 71 4.33 17.48 -12.74
N ARG A 72 4.39 16.80 -11.58
CA ARG A 72 5.42 15.81 -11.27
C ARG A 72 5.11 14.49 -11.98
N ARG A 73 6.15 13.70 -12.23
CA ARG A 73 6.01 12.34 -12.76
C ARG A 73 5.65 11.37 -11.63
N LEU A 74 4.62 10.56 -11.86
CA LEU A 74 4.28 9.43 -11.00
C LEU A 74 5.16 8.22 -11.38
N LYS A 75 5.84 7.64 -10.39
CA LYS A 75 6.58 6.37 -10.49
C LYS A 75 5.69 5.25 -9.94
N ALA A 76 4.97 4.55 -10.81
CA ALA A 76 4.19 3.39 -10.36
C ALA A 76 5.11 2.24 -9.90
N PRO A 77 4.70 1.42 -8.91
CA PRO A 77 5.42 0.21 -8.53
C PRO A 77 5.64 -0.71 -9.75
N ALA A 78 6.87 -1.20 -9.93
CA ALA A 78 7.18 -2.13 -11.02
C ALA A 78 6.63 -3.54 -10.69
N ALA A 79 5.86 -4.11 -11.62
CA ALA A 79 5.26 -5.44 -11.46
C ALA A 79 6.09 -6.57 -12.12
N SER A 80 7.43 -6.51 -12.05
CA SER A 80 8.26 -7.61 -12.53
C SER A 80 8.17 -8.78 -11.55
N LEU A 81 7.43 -9.81 -11.95
CA LEU A 81 7.15 -10.96 -11.11
C LEU A 81 7.96 -12.15 -11.62
N PRO A 82 8.86 -12.74 -10.81
CA PRO A 82 9.54 -13.96 -11.20
C PRO A 82 8.52 -15.08 -11.40
N GLN A 83 8.60 -15.77 -12.54
CA GLN A 83 7.76 -16.91 -12.82
C GLN A 83 8.30 -18.13 -12.07
N GLY A 84 7.46 -18.70 -11.20
CA GLY A 84 7.79 -19.96 -10.54
C GLY A 84 7.72 -21.14 -11.51
N SER A 85 8.37 -22.25 -11.14
CA SER A 85 8.41 -23.47 -11.96
C SER A 85 7.10 -24.28 -11.98
N LYS A 86 6.16 -23.99 -11.06
CA LYS A 86 4.88 -24.71 -10.93
C LYS A 86 3.70 -23.75 -11.09
N ARG A 87 2.61 -24.20 -11.72
CA ARG A 87 1.38 -23.40 -11.80
C ARG A 87 0.68 -23.42 -10.45
N ALA A 88 0.05 -22.29 -10.09
CA ALA A 88 -0.74 -22.22 -8.86
C ALA A 88 -1.95 -23.19 -8.91
N ALA A 89 -2.56 -23.32 -10.10
CA ALA A 89 -3.69 -24.20 -10.37
C ALA A 89 -3.39 -25.70 -10.13
N ASP A 90 -2.12 -26.10 -10.14
CA ASP A 90 -1.72 -27.49 -9.83
C ASP A 90 -1.76 -27.77 -8.32
N SER A 91 -1.92 -26.75 -7.47
CA SER A 91 -1.94 -26.88 -6.01
C SER A 91 -3.26 -26.42 -5.38
N VAL A 92 -3.89 -25.36 -5.91
CA VAL A 92 -5.16 -24.84 -5.40
C VAL A 92 -6.05 -24.44 -6.57
N ARG A 93 -7.31 -24.84 -6.52
CA ARG A 93 -8.37 -24.35 -7.41
C ARG A 93 -9.22 -23.33 -6.67
N VAL A 94 -9.48 -22.19 -7.30
CA VAL A 94 -10.39 -21.16 -6.80
C VAL A 94 -11.61 -21.15 -7.71
N SER A 95 -12.79 -21.29 -7.11
CA SER A 95 -14.09 -21.11 -7.77
C SER A 95 -14.86 -20.00 -7.08
N VAL A 96 -15.54 -19.18 -7.87
CA VAL A 96 -16.41 -18.11 -7.40
C VAL A 96 -17.83 -18.53 -7.74
N GLU A 97 -18.62 -18.88 -6.73
CA GLU A 97 -20.00 -19.37 -6.92
C GLU A 97 -20.99 -18.20 -7.07
N ASP A 98 -20.89 -17.19 -6.21
CA ASP A 98 -21.64 -15.95 -6.33
C ASP A 98 -20.82 -14.88 -7.07
N THR A 99 -20.99 -14.86 -8.39
CA THR A 99 -20.30 -13.90 -9.27
C THR A 99 -20.88 -12.48 -9.20
N ILE A 100 -22.04 -12.28 -8.55
CA ILE A 100 -22.63 -10.96 -8.35
C ILE A 100 -22.04 -10.33 -7.09
N GLY A 101 -22.05 -11.06 -5.96
CA GLY A 101 -21.47 -10.60 -4.69
C GLY A 101 -19.95 -10.57 -4.68
N CYS A 102 -19.30 -11.46 -5.44
CA CYS A 102 -17.86 -11.50 -5.60
C CYS A 102 -17.50 -11.55 -7.09
N PRO A 103 -17.39 -10.41 -7.79
CA PRO A 103 -17.08 -10.44 -9.22
C PRO A 103 -15.67 -10.96 -9.52
N ARG A 104 -14.76 -10.99 -8.53
CA ARG A 104 -13.40 -11.47 -8.70
C ARG A 104 -12.76 -11.95 -7.41
N TYR A 105 -12.20 -13.16 -7.45
CA TYR A 105 -11.27 -13.67 -6.46
C TYR A 105 -10.04 -14.25 -7.17
N THR A 106 -8.85 -13.81 -6.79
CA THR A 106 -7.58 -14.30 -7.37
C THR A 106 -6.60 -14.69 -6.29
N ALA A 107 -5.88 -15.78 -6.49
CA ALA A 107 -4.84 -16.24 -5.58
C ALA A 107 -3.52 -16.46 -6.32
N ARG A 108 -2.41 -16.32 -5.60
CA ARG A 108 -1.08 -16.71 -6.06
C ARG A 108 -0.40 -17.51 -4.97
N ILE A 109 0.51 -18.40 -5.38
CA ILE A 109 1.28 -19.22 -4.46
C ILE A 109 2.74 -18.77 -4.50
N VAL A 110 3.26 -18.37 -3.34
CA VAL A 110 4.67 -18.08 -3.11
C VAL A 110 5.25 -19.20 -2.27
N ARG A 111 6.38 -19.78 -2.68
CA ARG A 111 7.03 -20.93 -2.01
C ARG A 111 8.40 -20.53 -1.48
N GLY A 112 8.85 -21.25 -0.46
CA GLY A 112 10.16 -21.01 0.15
C GLY A 112 10.19 -19.75 1.04
N VAL A 113 9.03 -19.29 1.50
CA VAL A 113 8.97 -18.14 2.41
C VAL A 113 9.38 -18.56 3.81
N LYS A 114 10.36 -17.86 4.36
CA LYS A 114 10.75 -17.97 5.77
C LYS A 114 10.06 -16.85 6.55
N VAL A 115 9.27 -17.20 7.55
CA VAL A 115 8.63 -16.21 8.43
C VAL A 115 9.68 -15.60 9.35
N GLY A 116 9.67 -14.27 9.45
CA GLY A 116 10.62 -13.51 10.25
C GLY A 116 10.24 -12.03 10.32
N PRO A 117 11.08 -11.19 10.94
CA PRO A 117 10.85 -9.75 10.93
C PRO A 117 10.88 -9.19 9.51
N SER A 118 10.08 -8.16 9.27
CA SER A 118 10.06 -7.43 8.00
C SER A 118 11.34 -6.61 7.82
N PRO A 119 11.72 -6.25 6.58
CA PRO A 119 12.81 -5.31 6.36
C PRO A 119 12.58 -3.97 7.07
N GLU A 120 13.63 -3.32 7.56
CA GLU A 120 13.54 -2.09 8.36
C GLU A 120 12.78 -0.96 7.65
N TRP A 121 12.98 -0.80 6.34
CA TRP A 121 12.28 0.22 5.54
C TRP A 121 10.76 0.02 5.56
N MET A 122 10.30 -1.24 5.51
CA MET A 122 8.87 -1.57 5.55
C MET A 122 8.31 -1.32 6.95
N GLN A 123 9.07 -1.69 7.99
CA GLN A 123 8.70 -1.42 9.37
C GLN A 123 8.62 0.08 9.67
N ALA A 124 9.53 0.88 9.12
CA ALA A 124 9.52 2.34 9.27
C ALA A 124 8.26 2.95 8.64
N ARG A 125 7.93 2.56 7.40
CA ARG A 125 6.72 3.02 6.68
C ARG A 125 5.43 2.66 7.41
N LEU A 126 5.33 1.45 7.92
CA LEU A 126 4.18 1.02 8.72
C LEU A 126 4.08 1.78 10.06
N ARG A 127 5.19 1.96 10.78
CA ARG A 127 5.20 2.75 12.02
C ARG A 127 4.83 4.21 11.79
N ALA A 128 5.27 4.81 10.68
CA ALA A 128 4.95 6.19 10.34
C ALA A 128 3.43 6.45 10.29
N ILE A 129 2.66 5.46 9.84
CA ILE A 129 1.20 5.52 9.78
C ILE A 129 0.50 4.89 11.01
N GLY A 130 1.25 4.66 12.10
CA GLY A 130 0.71 4.15 13.37
C GLY A 130 0.46 2.64 13.42
N GLN A 131 0.90 1.88 12.41
CA GLN A 131 0.82 0.41 12.44
C GLN A 131 1.96 -0.18 13.27
N ILE A 132 1.69 -1.33 13.88
CA ILE A 132 2.71 -2.09 14.64
C ILE A 132 3.19 -3.25 13.77
N PRO A 133 4.47 -3.23 13.31
CA PRO A 133 5.03 -4.34 12.54
C PRO A 133 4.95 -5.67 13.31
N ARG A 134 4.67 -6.76 12.59
CA ARG A 134 4.49 -8.10 13.18
C ARG A 134 5.49 -9.10 12.62
N ASN A 135 5.38 -9.39 11.34
CA ASN A 135 6.27 -10.28 10.60
C ASN A 135 6.13 -9.98 9.11
N ASN A 136 7.08 -10.47 8.32
CA ASN A 136 7.16 -10.23 6.89
C ASN A 136 5.89 -10.59 6.11
N LEU A 137 5.10 -11.58 6.54
CA LEU A 137 3.85 -11.93 5.86
C LEU A 137 2.73 -10.92 6.14
N VAL A 138 2.46 -10.67 7.42
CA VAL A 138 1.40 -9.74 7.87
C VAL A 138 1.71 -8.31 7.44
N ASP A 139 2.97 -7.92 7.54
CA ASP A 139 3.39 -6.58 7.18
C ASP A 139 3.33 -6.37 5.68
N CYS A 140 3.62 -7.39 4.85
CA CYS A 140 3.43 -7.29 3.40
C CYS A 140 1.96 -7.04 3.03
N THR A 141 1.00 -7.73 3.66
CA THR A 141 -0.42 -7.51 3.36
C THR A 141 -0.88 -6.12 3.79
N ASN A 142 -0.42 -5.64 4.95
CA ASN A 142 -0.71 -4.29 5.43
C ASN A 142 -0.03 -3.23 4.55
N PHE A 143 1.21 -3.47 4.16
CA PHE A 143 1.95 -2.57 3.29
C PHE A 143 1.23 -2.40 1.95
N VAL A 144 0.81 -3.49 1.30
CA VAL A 144 0.05 -3.44 0.05
C VAL A 144 -1.29 -2.72 0.21
N LEU A 145 -1.99 -2.93 1.33
CA LEU A 145 -3.23 -2.23 1.65
C LEU A 145 -3.02 -0.71 1.68
N PHE A 146 -2.02 -0.23 2.44
CA PHE A 146 -1.78 1.21 2.58
C PHE A 146 -1.00 1.81 1.39
N GLU A 147 -0.27 1.00 0.63
CA GLU A 147 0.42 1.41 -0.59
C GLU A 147 -0.56 1.66 -1.73
N MET A 148 -1.43 0.69 -2.02
CA MET A 148 -2.25 0.64 -3.24
C MET A 148 -3.77 0.65 -2.98
N GLY A 149 -4.22 0.60 -1.73
CA GLY A 149 -5.64 0.52 -1.39
C GLY A 149 -6.24 -0.88 -1.60
N GLN A 150 -5.41 -1.90 -1.80
CA GLN A 150 -5.85 -3.26 -2.09
C GLN A 150 -5.74 -4.13 -0.83
N PRO A 151 -6.85 -4.50 -0.18
CA PRO A 151 -6.82 -5.49 0.88
C PRO A 151 -6.38 -6.84 0.30
N THR A 152 -5.46 -7.49 0.99
CA THR A 152 -4.93 -8.81 0.64
C THR A 152 -4.89 -9.70 1.87
N HIS A 153 -4.89 -11.00 1.65
CA HIS A 153 -4.78 -11.98 2.71
C HIS A 153 -3.79 -13.07 2.32
N VAL A 154 -3.16 -13.67 3.32
CA VAL A 154 -2.21 -14.77 3.14
C VAL A 154 -2.70 -15.97 3.94
N PHE A 155 -2.64 -17.14 3.31
CA PHE A 155 -2.98 -18.42 3.93
C PHE A 155 -1.75 -19.32 3.90
N ASP A 156 -1.58 -20.14 4.93
CA ASP A 156 -0.61 -21.23 4.88
C ASP A 156 -1.17 -22.35 3.99
N LEU A 157 -0.49 -22.57 2.86
CA LEU A 157 -0.87 -23.57 1.87
C LEU A 157 -0.96 -24.98 2.48
N ALA A 158 -0.14 -25.29 3.50
CA ALA A 158 -0.10 -26.62 4.11
C ALA A 158 -1.31 -26.90 5.01
N THR A 159 -1.95 -25.85 5.54
CA THR A 159 -3.11 -25.97 6.43
C THR A 159 -4.43 -25.70 5.73
N LEU A 160 -4.38 -25.19 4.49
CA LEU A 160 -5.55 -24.92 3.68
C LEU A 160 -6.31 -26.23 3.37
N LYS A 161 -7.61 -26.21 3.66
CA LYS A 161 -8.56 -27.30 3.38
C LYS A 161 -9.76 -26.70 2.67
N GLY A 162 -10.32 -27.44 1.72
CA GLY A 162 -11.48 -27.07 0.92
C GLY A 162 -12.21 -28.31 0.44
#